data_AF-A0A7J8Y075-F1
#
_entry.id   AF-A0A7J8Y075-F1
#
_cell.length_a   1.000
_cell.length_b   1.000
_cell.length_c   1.000
_cell.angle_alpha   90.00
_cell.angle_beta   90.00
_cell.angle_gamma   90.00
#
_symmetry.space_group_name_H-M   'P 1'
#
loop_
_entity.id
_entity.type
_entity.pdbx_description
1 polymer ?
#
loop_
_entity_poly.entity_id
_entity_poly.type
_entity_poly.pdbx_seq_one_letter_code
_entity_poly.pdbx_strand_id
1 'polypeptide(L)'
;VSGNTSASRVVRNQTRNWILGFNHFLGKCSPFEAKIWGILDGLLVLLNKGYKRATIQTDNLEVVRALTMEEQVGSGITLLRMIQRLLCSEGQWEIKYVP
;
A
#
# COMPACT_ATOMS: atom_id res chain seq x y z
N VAL A 1 15.12 11.87 -18.46
CA VAL A 1 13.77 11.52 -18.97
C VAL A 1 12.87 11.34 -17.76
N SER A 2 11.85 12.19 -17.57
CA SER A 2 10.88 12.00 -16.50
C SER A 2 9.76 11.10 -17.00
N GLY A 3 9.89 9.79 -16.73
CA GLY A 3 8.89 8.80 -17.11
C GLY A 3 7.62 8.93 -16.25
N ASN A 4 6.48 8.60 -16.85
CA ASN A 4 5.23 8.47 -16.11
C ASN A 4 5.25 7.13 -15.35
N THR A 5 4.75 7.15 -14.12
CA THR A 5 4.69 6.02 -13.21
C THR A 5 3.23 5.63 -12.96
N SER A 6 2.99 4.33 -12.85
CA SER A 6 1.69 3.76 -12.48
C SER A 6 1.89 2.71 -11.38
N ALA A 7 0.95 2.62 -10.44
CA ALA A 7 0.92 1.57 -9.44
C ALA A 7 -0.12 0.50 -9.84
N SER A 8 0.34 -0.71 -10.14
CA SER A 8 -0.52 -1.87 -10.41
C SER A 8 -0.42 -2.87 -9.27
N ARG A 9 -1.56 -3.37 -8.79
CA ARG A 9 -1.63 -4.28 -7.65
C ARG A 9 -2.72 -5.34 -7.80
N VAL A 10 -2.53 -6.44 -7.08
CA VAL A 10 -3.41 -7.60 -7.11
C VAL A 10 -3.76 -8.02 -5.68
N VAL A 11 -5.05 -8.25 -5.45
CA VAL A 11 -5.59 -8.87 -4.24
C VAL A 11 -5.82 -10.35 -4.53
N ARG A 12 -5.31 -11.20 -3.63
CA ARG A 12 -5.48 -12.65 -3.69
C ARG A 12 -6.17 -13.16 -2.44
N ASN A 13 -6.91 -14.26 -2.57
CA ASN A 13 -7.48 -14.97 -1.42
C ASN A 13 -6.41 -15.85 -0.74
N GLN A 14 -6.79 -16.52 0.34
CA GLN A 14 -5.92 -17.44 1.09
C GLN A 14 -5.41 -18.62 0.25
N THR A 15 -6.12 -19.02 -0.82
CA THR A 15 -5.67 -20.06 -1.77
C THR A 15 -4.84 -19.50 -2.92
N ARG A 16 -4.39 -18.24 -2.82
CA ARG A 16 -3.62 -17.49 -3.83
C ARG A 16 -4.35 -17.26 -5.16
N ASN A 17 -5.65 -17.49 -5.21
CA ASN A 17 -6.46 -17.14 -6.37
C ASN A 17 -6.61 -15.62 -6.45
N TRP A 18 -6.51 -15.07 -7.67
CA TRP A 18 -6.75 -13.66 -7.93
C TRP A 18 -8.24 -13.33 -7.68
N ILE A 19 -8.50 -12.38 -6.77
CA ILE A 19 -9.86 -11.86 -6.52
C ILE A 19 -10.10 -10.57 -7.29
N LEU A 20 -9.13 -9.65 -7.25
CA LEU A 20 -9.26 -8.32 -7.81
C LEU A 20 -7.91 -7.73 -8.16
N GLY A 21 -7.81 -7.00 -9.27
CA GLY A 21 -6.64 -6.20 -9.62
C GLY A 21 -7.04 -4.75 -9.82
N PHE A 22 -6.12 -3.84 -9.55
CA PHE A 22 -6.33 -2.41 -9.76
C PHE A 22 -5.05 -1.74 -10.26
N ASN A 23 -5.23 -0.65 -11.00
CA ASN A 23 -4.14 0.16 -11.53
C ASN A 23 -4.49 1.64 -11.29
N HIS A 24 -3.51 2.40 -10.80
CA HIS A 24 -3.59 3.83 -10.60
C HIS A 24 -2.45 4.50 -11.37
N PHE A 25 -2.80 5.37 -12.32
CA PHE A 25 -1.85 6.25 -12.99
C PHE A 25 -1.45 7.40 -12.06
N LEU A 26 -0.16 7.51 -11.71
CA LEU A 26 0.33 8.45 -10.69
C LEU A 26 1.12 9.62 -11.29
N GLY A 27 1.29 9.67 -12.61
CA GLY A 27 2.09 10.72 -13.26
C GLY A 27 3.56 10.63 -12.87
N LYS A 28 4.19 11.74 -12.47
CA LYS A 28 5.59 11.74 -12.03
C LYS A 28 5.67 11.49 -10.53
N CYS A 29 6.10 10.30 -10.14
CA CYS A 29 6.38 9.96 -8.75
C CYS A 29 7.58 9.01 -8.64
N SER A 30 8.22 9.02 -7.48
CA SER A 30 9.29 8.08 -7.15
C SER A 30 8.76 6.65 -7.00
N PRO A 31 9.60 5.62 -7.18
CA PRO A 31 9.20 4.23 -6.92
C PRO A 31 8.68 4.00 -5.50
N PHE A 32 9.19 4.75 -4.52
CA PHE A 32 8.71 4.72 -3.14
C PHE A 32 7.27 5.25 -3.05
N GLU A 33 7.01 6.46 -3.55
CA GLU A 33 5.67 7.06 -3.55
C GLU A 33 4.65 6.20 -4.31
N ALA A 34 5.04 5.62 -5.45
CA ALA A 34 4.19 4.73 -6.22
C ALA A 34 3.72 3.51 -5.39
N LYS A 35 4.62 2.96 -4.58
CA LYS A 35 4.28 1.84 -3.69
C LYS A 35 3.35 2.31 -2.57
N ILE A 36 3.61 3.45 -1.94
CA ILE A 36 2.74 4.01 -0.90
C ILE A 36 1.32 4.25 -1.42
N TRP A 37 1.18 4.89 -2.59
CA TRP A 37 -0.11 5.14 -3.21
C TRP A 37 -0.91 3.87 -3.46
N GLY A 38 -0.29 2.87 -4.08
CA GLY A 38 -1.03 1.63 -4.34
C GLY A 38 -1.41 0.87 -3.05
N ILE A 39 -0.66 1.01 -1.94
CA ILE A 39 -1.07 0.42 -0.66
C ILE A 39 -2.32 1.13 -0.13
N LEU A 40 -2.36 2.47 -0.20
CA LEU A 40 -3.54 3.25 0.17
C LEU A 40 -4.76 2.83 -0.68
N ASP A 41 -4.61 2.77 -2.00
CA ASP A 41 -5.68 2.35 -2.91
C ASP A 41 -6.16 0.93 -2.56
N GLY A 42 -5.23 0.00 -2.31
CA GLY A 42 -5.56 -1.37 -1.92
C GLY A 42 -6.35 -1.44 -0.61
N LEU A 43 -5.92 -0.67 0.40
CA LEU A 43 -6.62 -0.57 1.69
C LEU A 43 -8.04 -0.04 1.51
N LEU A 44 -8.21 1.07 0.79
CA LEU A 44 -9.52 1.67 0.54
C LEU A 44 -10.44 0.73 -0.24
N VAL A 45 -9.91 0.04 -1.26
CA VAL A 45 -10.66 -0.95 -2.04
C VAL A 45 -11.10 -2.13 -1.17
N LEU A 46 -10.22 -2.65 -0.31
CA LEU A 46 -10.55 -3.74 0.61
C LEU A 46 -11.61 -3.33 1.62
N LEU A 47 -11.45 -2.16 2.24
CA LEU A 47 -12.39 -1.60 3.20
C LEU A 47 -13.77 -1.35 2.58
N ASN A 48 -13.82 -0.75 1.39
CA ASN A 48 -15.06 -0.53 0.66
C ASN A 48 -15.79 -1.84 0.29
N LYS A 49 -15.05 -2.95 0.18
CA LYS A 49 -15.61 -4.29 -0.03
C LYS A 49 -15.93 -5.03 1.28
N GLY A 50 -15.71 -4.41 2.44
CA GLY A 50 -15.96 -5.00 3.76
C GLY A 50 -14.84 -5.91 4.27
N TYR A 51 -13.70 -6.00 3.58
CA TYR A 51 -12.55 -6.75 4.06
C TYR A 51 -11.77 -5.93 5.08
N LYS A 52 -11.74 -6.42 6.33
CA LYS A 52 -11.00 -5.80 7.44
C LYS A 52 -9.76 -6.59 7.85
N ARG A 53 -9.38 -7.62 7.08
CA ARG A 53 -8.20 -8.43 7.37
C ARG A 53 -7.50 -8.86 6.10
N ALA A 54 -6.25 -8.47 5.93
CA ALA A 54 -5.40 -8.88 4.81
C ALA A 54 -3.92 -8.74 5.14
N THR A 55 -3.10 -9.46 4.38
CA THR A 55 -1.64 -9.30 4.39
C THR A 55 -1.23 -8.42 3.22
N ILE A 56 -0.52 -7.34 3.52
CA ILE A 56 0.08 -6.42 2.54
C ILE A 56 1.48 -6.92 2.23
N GLN A 57 1.73 -7.29 0.98
CA GLN A 57 3.04 -7.75 0.52
C GLN A 57 3.73 -6.65 -0.30
N THR A 58 5.01 -6.41 -0.03
CA THR A 58 5.84 -5.46 -0.76
C THR A 58 7.29 -5.94 -0.82
N ASP A 59 7.91 -5.75 -1.97
CA ASP A 59 9.33 -5.96 -2.28
C ASP A 59 10.20 -4.74 -1.95
N ASN A 60 9.62 -3.70 -1.35
CA ASN A 60 10.37 -2.55 -0.87
C ASN A 60 10.46 -2.55 0.66
N LEU A 61 11.67 -2.77 1.17
CA LEU A 61 11.96 -2.75 2.61
C LEU A 61 11.78 -1.35 3.23
N GLU A 62 12.06 -0.29 2.48
CA GLU A 62 11.84 1.10 2.91
C GLU A 62 10.35 1.35 3.19
N VAL A 63 9.46 0.82 2.35
CA VAL A 63 8.01 0.90 2.55
C VAL A 63 7.58 0.13 3.79
N VAL A 64 8.14 -1.07 4.03
CA VAL A 64 7.85 -1.83 5.26
C VAL A 64 8.25 -1.01 6.48
N ARG A 65 9.46 -0.44 6.50
CA ARG A 65 9.95 0.40 7.60
C ARG A 65 9.08 1.63 7.81
N ALA A 66 8.74 2.35 6.74
CA ALA A 66 7.91 3.56 6.82
C ALA A 66 6.49 3.28 7.35
N LEU A 67 5.94 2.09 7.12
CA LEU A 67 4.62 1.71 7.62
C LEU A 67 4.64 1.10 9.03
N THR A 68 5.79 0.60 9.49
CA THR A 68 5.95 0.00 10.82
C THR A 68 6.58 0.92 11.86
N MET A 69 7.37 1.92 11.44
CA MET A 69 8.06 2.87 12.33
C MET A 69 7.38 4.24 12.30
N GLU A 70 7.28 4.90 13.46
CA GLU A 70 6.78 6.28 13.59
C GLU A 70 7.83 7.35 13.23
N GLU A 71 8.84 7.06 12.40
CA GLU A 71 9.87 8.06 12.08
C GLU A 71 9.45 9.03 10.98
N GLN A 72 9.60 10.32 11.31
CA GLN A 72 9.17 11.47 10.51
C GLN A 72 10.08 11.71 9.31
N VAL A 73 9.57 11.52 8.09
CA VAL A 73 10.22 12.03 6.87
C VAL A 73 9.17 12.78 6.01
N GLY A 74 9.42 14.08 5.81
CA GLY A 74 8.55 15.13 5.25
C GLY A 74 7.72 14.78 3.99
N SER A 75 6.63 15.54 3.77
CA SER A 75 5.65 15.46 2.66
C SER A 75 4.94 14.09 2.49
N GLY A 76 5.68 12.99 2.40
CA GLY A 76 5.17 11.61 2.53
C GLY A 76 4.53 11.32 3.88
N ILE A 77 4.76 12.17 4.90
CA ILE A 77 4.14 12.14 6.23
C ILE A 77 2.62 12.03 6.16
N THR A 78 1.93 12.79 5.30
CA THR A 78 0.46 12.82 5.32
C THR A 78 -0.14 11.50 4.82
N LEU A 79 0.40 10.97 3.71
CA LEU A 79 -0.05 9.69 3.16
C LEU A 79 0.32 8.52 4.08
N LEU A 80 1.57 8.49 4.57
CA LEU A 80 2.02 7.47 5.52
C LEU A 80 1.19 7.49 6.79
N ARG A 81 0.92 8.66 7.37
CA ARG A 81 0.05 8.79 8.55
C ARG A 81 -1.37 8.37 8.27
N MET A 82 -1.91 8.67 7.08
CA MET A 82 -3.25 8.22 6.70
C MET A 82 -3.30 6.69 6.62
N ILE A 83 -2.30 6.06 5.98
CA ILE A 83 -2.20 4.60 5.92
C ILE A 83 -2.04 4.02 7.32
N GLN A 84 -1.12 4.52 8.13
CA GLN A 84 -0.91 4.07 9.52
C GLN A 84 -2.21 4.18 10.33
N ARG A 85 -2.96 5.27 10.20
CA ARG A 85 -4.28 5.41 10.84
C ARG A 85 -5.25 4.33 10.39
N LEU A 86 -5.37 4.09 9.08
CA LEU A 86 -6.24 3.02 8.55
C LEU A 86 -5.81 1.63 9.03
N LEU A 87 -4.50 1.41 9.12
CA LEU A 87 -3.94 0.15 9.63
C LEU A 87 -4.26 -0.04 11.12
N CYS A 88 -4.29 1.03 11.91
CA CYS A 88 -4.62 0.98 13.34
C CYS A 88 -6.12 0.95 13.63
N SER A 89 -6.96 1.66 12.85
CA SER A 89 -8.38 1.87 13.17
C SER A 89 -9.35 0.95 12.44
N GLU A 90 -9.05 0.54 11.20
CA GLU A 90 -10.07 -0.05 10.32
C GLU A 90 -9.98 -1.58 10.16
N GLY A 91 -8.97 -2.23 10.75
CA GLY A 91 -8.82 -3.69 10.60
C GLY A 91 -7.57 -4.31 11.20
N GLN A 92 -7.38 -5.60 10.89
CA GLN A 92 -6.20 -6.39 11.23
C GLN A 92 -5.34 -6.58 9.99
N TRP A 93 -4.22 -5.85 9.94
CA TRP A 93 -3.35 -5.85 8.78
C TRP A 93 -1.97 -6.38 9.16
N GLU A 94 -1.40 -7.17 8.26
CA GLU A 94 -0.05 -7.69 8.42
C GLU A 94 0.81 -7.21 7.26
N ILE A 95 1.96 -6.62 7.54
CA ILE A 95 2.89 -6.15 6.51
C ILE A 95 4.01 -7.18 6.36
N LYS A 96 4.20 -7.69 5.14
CA LYS A 96 5.25 -8.67 4.82
C LYS A 96 6.15 -8.17 3.70
N TYR A 97 7.45 -8.23 3.95
CA TYR A 97 8.46 -8.09 2.90
C TYR A 97 8.52 -9.38 2.05
N VAL A 98 8.58 -9.23 0.72
CA VAL A 98 8.74 -10.36 -0.21
C VAL A 98 9.81 -9.98 -1.25
N PRO A 99 10.93 -10.70 -1.33
CA PRO A 99 12.00 -10.43 -2.31
C PRO A 99 11.56 -10.54 -3.76
#